data_AF-B9TKF7-F1
#
_entry.id   AF-B9TKF7-F1
#
_cell.length_a   1.000
_cell.length_b   1.000
_cell.length_c   1.000
_cell.angle_alpha   90.00
_cell.angle_beta   90.00
_cell.angle_gamma   90.00
#
_symmetry.space_group_name_H-M   'P 1'
#
loop_
_entity.id
_entity.type
_entity.pdbx_description
1 polymer ?
#
loop_
_entity_poly.entity_id
_entity_poly.type
_entity_poly.pdbx_seq_one_letter_code
_entity_poly.pdbx_strand_id
1 'polypeptide(L)'
;MQDPALPRNAARISPRLAWLALPCLLVVALFACAPLLVDGAVDGHSIEYNLVWLKNFAAQLGVGEWYPRWLMGMNRGAGSPVFYYYAPLPFYLTSLGVGLFPGFSLNVQLAIGETLLIAASGAALFFYARRYVGLLAALLAASLYMLLPYHFEVDLWLRQDLGELTVYICMPLILLFTERVLEQPRRGRGGAVAGLAVSYAALMFSHLPSGLLFSLCLGAYVLARLVRQWSLPAAQQFAAAIAVGVALSAVYWVPALFTQQYIQSDKLWTPYFDFHRWL
;
A
#
# COMPACT_ATOMS: atom_id res chain seq x y z
N MET A 1 14.57 -13.78 34.66
CA MET A 1 15.05 -12.69 33.78
C MET A 1 13.97 -11.66 33.69
N GLN A 2 14.22 -10.45 34.20
CA GLN A 2 13.30 -9.33 34.10
C GLN A 2 13.14 -8.95 32.63
N ASP A 3 11.89 -8.88 32.18
CA ASP A 3 11.49 -8.35 30.89
C ASP A 3 12.10 -6.95 30.72
N PRO A 4 12.95 -6.69 29.71
CA PRO A 4 13.26 -5.33 29.31
C PRO A 4 12.01 -4.78 28.63
N ALA A 5 10.99 -4.50 29.44
CA ALA A 5 9.80 -3.83 29.01
C ALA A 5 10.25 -2.56 28.30
N LEU A 6 9.98 -2.49 26.99
CA LEU A 6 10.13 -1.26 26.21
C LEU A 6 9.64 -0.11 27.09
N PRO A 7 10.43 0.97 27.26
CA PRO A 7 10.15 1.98 28.25
C PRO A 7 8.71 2.47 28.08
N ARG A 8 7.85 2.11 29.04
CA ARG A 8 6.42 2.50 29.10
C ARG A 8 6.23 4.02 29.28
N ASN A 9 7.31 4.79 29.17
CA ASN A 9 7.42 6.23 29.39
C ASN A 9 7.61 7.04 28.09
N ALA A 10 7.28 6.50 26.91
CA ALA A 10 6.98 7.38 25.79
C ALA A 10 5.71 8.17 26.16
N ALA A 11 5.87 9.46 26.48
CA ALA A 11 4.75 10.35 26.80
C ALA A 11 3.65 10.16 25.74
N ARG A 12 2.47 9.70 26.16
CA ARG A 12 1.36 9.41 25.23
C ARG A 12 1.04 10.68 24.46
N ILE A 13 1.42 10.71 23.18
CA ILE A 13 1.16 11.84 22.30
C ILE A 13 -0.36 12.05 22.26
N SER A 14 -0.81 13.28 22.51
CA SER A 14 -2.25 13.57 22.52
C SER A 14 -2.87 13.27 21.14
N PRO A 15 -4.15 12.85 21.07
CA PRO A 15 -4.81 12.60 19.79
C PRO A 15 -4.80 13.83 18.88
N ARG A 16 -4.95 15.04 19.43
CA ARG A 16 -4.91 16.29 18.66
C ARG A 16 -3.54 16.55 18.03
N LEU A 17 -2.46 16.40 18.81
CA LEU A 17 -1.09 16.56 18.31
C LEU A 17 -0.74 15.56 17.21
N ALA A 18 -1.36 14.38 17.24
CA ALA A 18 -1.18 13.38 16.19
C ALA A 18 -1.70 13.82 14.83
N TRP A 19 -2.87 14.45 14.81
CA TRP A 19 -3.48 14.91 13.56
C TRP A 19 -2.70 16.09 12.97
N LEU A 20 -2.06 16.90 13.82
CA LEU A 20 -1.15 17.97 13.39
C LEU A 20 0.13 17.44 12.72
N ALA A 21 0.47 16.16 12.86
CA ALA A 21 1.60 15.55 12.15
C ALA A 21 1.32 15.34 10.66
N LEU A 22 0.05 15.19 10.25
CA LEU A 22 -0.28 14.87 8.86
C LEU A 22 0.08 15.99 7.88
N PRO A 23 -0.22 17.28 8.15
CA PRO A 23 0.24 18.37 7.30
C PRO A 23 1.78 18.41 7.17
N CYS A 24 2.52 18.13 8.25
CA CYS A 24 3.98 18.09 8.19
C CYS A 24 4.48 16.98 7.27
N LEU A 25 3.91 15.78 7.36
CA LEU A 25 4.27 14.65 6.49
C LEU A 25 3.89 14.90 5.02
N LEU A 26 2.76 15.56 4.78
CA LEU A 26 2.37 15.99 3.45
C LEU A 26 3.38 16.99 2.87
N VAL A 27 3.85 17.96 3.66
CA VAL A 27 4.90 18.89 3.23
C VAL A 27 6.20 18.17 2.88
N VAL A 28 6.60 17.17 3.67
CA VAL A 28 7.78 16.35 3.36
C VAL A 28 7.59 15.59 2.05
N ALA A 29 6.44 14.96 1.83
CA ALA A 29 6.13 14.27 0.58
C ALA A 29 6.11 15.22 -0.63
N LEU A 30 5.50 16.38 -0.50
CA LEU A 30 5.47 17.42 -1.54
C LEU A 30 6.88 17.90 -1.89
N PHE A 31 7.74 18.10 -0.89
CA PHE A 31 9.13 18.50 -1.12
C PHE A 31 9.91 17.38 -1.82
N ALA A 32 9.75 16.14 -1.37
CA ALA A 32 10.43 14.98 -1.95
C ALA A 32 10.00 14.73 -3.41
N CYS A 33 8.72 14.89 -3.70
CA CYS A 33 8.14 14.66 -5.03
C CYS A 33 8.10 15.92 -5.90
N ALA A 34 8.63 17.07 -5.43
CA ALA A 34 8.55 18.34 -6.14
C ALA A 34 9.04 18.27 -7.60
N PRO A 35 10.14 17.56 -7.92
CA PRO A 35 10.57 17.43 -9.31
C PRO A 35 9.54 16.69 -10.18
N LEU A 36 8.91 15.60 -9.70
CA LEU A 36 7.83 14.92 -10.45
C LEU A 36 6.61 15.82 -10.62
N LEU A 37 6.31 16.67 -9.62
CA LEU A 37 5.15 17.56 -9.65
C LEU A 37 5.34 18.73 -10.63
N VAL A 38 6.58 19.15 -10.87
CA VAL A 38 6.92 20.23 -11.81
C VAL A 38 7.09 19.70 -13.22
N ASP A 39 7.90 18.65 -13.39
CA ASP A 39 8.29 18.15 -14.72
C ASP A 39 7.38 17.01 -15.22
N GLY A 40 6.65 16.35 -14.31
CA GLY A 40 5.89 15.13 -14.57
C GLY A 40 6.76 13.87 -14.44
N ALA A 41 6.13 12.74 -14.10
CA ALA A 41 6.80 11.44 -14.16
C ALA A 41 7.05 11.02 -15.63
N VAL A 42 8.31 10.74 -16.00
CA VAL A 42 8.68 10.53 -17.42
C VAL A 42 9.54 9.28 -17.72
N ASP A 43 10.39 8.81 -16.79
CA ASP A 43 11.48 7.88 -17.16
C ASP A 43 11.45 6.50 -16.47
N GLY A 44 10.50 6.22 -15.58
CA GLY A 44 10.51 4.95 -14.86
C GLY A 44 10.06 3.75 -15.71
N HIS A 45 10.51 2.55 -15.37
CA HIS A 45 10.28 1.33 -16.16
C HIS A 45 8.79 1.05 -16.47
N SER A 46 7.88 1.46 -15.58
CA SER A 46 6.44 1.20 -15.71
C SER A 46 5.64 2.41 -16.20
N ILE A 47 6.29 3.55 -16.49
CA ILE A 47 5.60 4.83 -16.73
C ILE A 47 4.61 4.76 -17.89
N GLU A 48 4.99 4.14 -19.01
CA GLU A 48 4.14 4.02 -20.19
C GLU A 48 2.84 3.26 -19.87
N TYR A 49 2.96 2.18 -19.09
CA TYR A 49 1.80 1.41 -18.63
C TYR A 49 0.94 2.21 -17.65
N ASN A 50 1.58 2.83 -16.65
CA ASN A 50 0.89 3.60 -15.61
C ASN A 50 0.05 4.73 -16.21
N LEU A 51 0.60 5.51 -17.16
CA LEU A 51 -0.12 6.61 -17.79
C LEU A 51 -1.32 6.10 -18.60
N VAL A 52 -1.12 5.09 -19.45
CA VAL A 52 -2.21 4.56 -20.28
C VAL A 52 -3.30 3.93 -19.42
N TRP A 53 -2.93 3.18 -18.37
CA TRP A 53 -3.90 2.55 -17.47
C TRP A 53 -4.62 3.60 -16.62
N LEU A 54 -3.92 4.57 -16.04
CA LEU A 54 -4.52 5.66 -15.27
C LEU A 54 -5.54 6.44 -16.10
N LYS A 55 -5.18 6.85 -17.32
CA LYS A 55 -6.09 7.60 -18.20
C LYS A 55 -7.41 6.86 -18.41
N ASN A 56 -7.34 5.59 -18.77
CA ASN A 56 -8.53 4.80 -19.09
C ASN A 56 -9.32 4.43 -17.84
N PHE A 57 -8.63 4.08 -16.76
CA PHE A 57 -9.25 3.76 -15.48
C PHE A 57 -10.00 4.95 -14.90
N ALA A 58 -9.36 6.12 -14.85
CA ALA A 58 -9.97 7.36 -14.36
C ALA A 58 -11.15 7.81 -15.21
N ALA A 59 -11.07 7.65 -16.55
CA ALA A 59 -12.18 7.98 -17.44
C ALA A 59 -13.42 7.09 -17.18
N GLN A 60 -13.23 5.78 -17.02
CA GLN A 60 -14.33 4.85 -16.70
C GLN A 60 -14.90 5.09 -15.30
N LEU A 61 -14.03 5.34 -14.32
CA LEU A 61 -14.46 5.71 -12.97
C LEU A 61 -15.31 7.00 -12.99
N GLY A 62 -14.90 7.99 -13.79
CA GLY A 62 -15.61 9.28 -13.94
C GLY A 62 -17.02 9.18 -14.53
N VAL A 63 -17.33 8.11 -15.26
CA VAL A 63 -18.68 7.84 -15.81
C VAL A 63 -19.48 6.84 -14.97
N GLY A 64 -19.00 6.49 -13.78
CA GLY A 64 -19.72 5.65 -12.81
C GLY A 64 -19.40 4.16 -12.87
N GLU A 65 -18.38 3.75 -13.63
CA GLU A 65 -17.88 2.37 -13.57
C GLU A 65 -16.96 2.19 -12.36
N TRP A 66 -17.55 1.80 -11.23
CA TRP A 66 -16.84 1.72 -9.96
C TRP A 66 -15.74 0.67 -9.89
N TYR A 67 -15.71 -0.31 -10.80
CA TYR A 67 -14.63 -1.29 -10.89
C TYR A 67 -14.24 -1.57 -12.35
N PRO A 68 -13.42 -0.69 -12.96
CA PRO A 68 -12.95 -0.83 -14.34
C PRO A 68 -11.99 -2.01 -14.49
N ARG A 69 -12.54 -3.20 -14.77
CA ARG A 69 -11.72 -4.41 -15.00
C ARG A 69 -11.25 -4.54 -16.44
N TRP A 70 -12.10 -4.11 -17.36
CA TRP A 70 -11.82 -4.07 -18.79
C TRP A 70 -11.69 -2.61 -19.21
N LEU A 71 -10.47 -2.19 -19.56
CA LEU A 71 -10.20 -0.81 -19.93
C LEU A 71 -10.62 -0.56 -21.39
N MET A 72 -11.80 0.03 -21.59
CA MET A 72 -12.47 0.14 -22.90
C MET A 72 -11.70 0.98 -23.93
N GLY A 73 -11.01 2.05 -23.48
CA GLY A 73 -10.28 2.94 -24.39
C GLY A 73 -8.91 2.42 -24.84
N MET A 74 -8.51 1.22 -24.43
CA MET A 74 -7.26 0.58 -24.86
C MET A 74 -7.42 -0.19 -26.18
N ASN A 75 -6.30 -0.55 -26.80
CA ASN A 75 -6.25 -1.43 -27.98
C ASN A 75 -7.17 -0.98 -29.13
N ARG A 76 -7.14 0.32 -29.47
CA ARG A 76 -7.98 0.95 -30.50
C ARG A 76 -9.49 0.70 -30.30
N GLY A 77 -9.95 0.63 -29.05
CA GLY A 77 -11.36 0.43 -28.69
C GLY A 77 -11.76 -1.02 -28.48
N ALA A 78 -10.87 -2.00 -28.71
CA ALA A 78 -11.12 -3.39 -28.29
C ALA A 78 -11.07 -3.55 -26.75
N GLY A 79 -10.35 -2.64 -26.09
CA GLY A 79 -10.11 -2.61 -24.66
C GLY A 79 -9.09 -3.64 -24.16
N SER A 80 -8.85 -3.66 -22.84
CA SER A 80 -7.78 -4.46 -22.22
C SER A 80 -8.23 -5.08 -20.89
N PRO A 81 -7.97 -6.38 -20.64
CA PRO A 81 -8.32 -7.06 -19.39
C PRO A 81 -7.33 -6.77 -18.25
N VAL A 82 -6.53 -5.71 -18.30
CA VAL A 82 -5.40 -5.53 -17.37
C VAL A 82 -5.80 -5.67 -15.91
N PHE A 83 -6.93 -5.10 -15.48
CA PHE A 83 -7.39 -5.16 -14.08
C PHE A 83 -8.18 -6.42 -13.73
N TYR A 84 -8.22 -7.42 -14.62
CA TYR A 84 -8.48 -8.80 -14.22
C TYR A 84 -7.26 -9.45 -13.58
N TYR A 85 -6.04 -9.01 -13.93
CA TYR A 85 -4.78 -9.66 -13.51
C TYR A 85 -3.86 -8.73 -12.71
N TYR A 86 -3.94 -7.42 -12.95
CA TYR A 86 -3.21 -6.40 -12.22
C TYR A 86 -4.04 -5.81 -11.09
N ALA A 87 -3.36 -5.42 -10.01
CA ALA A 87 -4.00 -4.96 -8.78
C ALA A 87 -4.60 -3.54 -8.97
N PRO A 88 -5.88 -3.31 -8.67
CA PRO A 88 -6.57 -2.07 -9.02
C PRO A 88 -6.44 -0.94 -7.99
N LEU A 89 -6.13 -1.23 -6.71
CA LEU A 89 -6.12 -0.21 -5.65
C LEU A 89 -5.22 0.99 -5.95
N PRO A 90 -3.99 0.83 -6.48
CA PRO A 90 -3.13 1.95 -6.79
C PRO A 90 -3.80 2.93 -7.76
N PHE A 91 -4.59 2.43 -8.71
CA PHE A 91 -5.23 3.25 -9.74
C PHE A 91 -6.46 4.00 -9.25
N TYR A 92 -7.17 3.50 -8.22
CA TYR A 92 -8.17 4.33 -7.54
C TYR A 92 -7.52 5.53 -6.85
N LEU A 93 -6.37 5.31 -6.20
CA LEU A 93 -5.69 6.36 -5.44
C LEU A 93 -5.03 7.37 -6.36
N THR A 94 -4.38 6.94 -7.44
CA THR A 94 -3.77 7.87 -8.41
C THR A 94 -4.82 8.58 -9.27
N SER A 95 -6.01 7.99 -9.48
CA SER A 95 -7.13 8.68 -10.13
C SER A 95 -7.60 9.93 -9.38
N LEU A 96 -7.29 10.07 -8.08
CA LEU A 96 -7.54 11.30 -7.35
C LEU A 96 -6.78 12.49 -7.97
N GLY A 97 -5.56 12.28 -8.46
CA GLY A 97 -4.80 13.31 -9.17
C GLY A 97 -5.51 13.78 -10.44
N VAL A 98 -6.09 12.84 -11.21
CA VAL A 98 -6.86 13.15 -12.43
C VAL A 98 -8.13 13.94 -12.09
N GLY A 99 -8.89 13.49 -11.10
CA GLY A 99 -10.16 14.12 -10.72
C GLY A 99 -10.00 15.48 -10.04
N LEU A 100 -8.97 15.67 -9.21
CA LEU A 100 -8.73 16.92 -8.49
C LEU A 100 -8.03 17.97 -9.36
N PHE A 101 -7.26 17.55 -10.37
CA PHE A 101 -6.41 18.43 -11.18
C PHE A 101 -6.57 18.20 -12.69
N PRO A 102 -7.79 18.30 -13.25
CA PRO A 102 -8.06 17.95 -14.66
C PRO A 102 -7.35 18.85 -15.68
N GLY A 103 -6.86 20.03 -15.29
CA GLY A 103 -6.15 20.96 -16.16
C GLY A 103 -4.64 20.71 -16.30
N PHE A 104 -4.08 19.78 -15.52
CA PHE A 104 -2.66 19.42 -15.59
C PHE A 104 -2.40 18.29 -16.59
N SER A 105 -1.15 18.12 -17.01
CA SER A 105 -0.76 16.96 -17.83
C SER A 105 -0.98 15.66 -17.06
N LEU A 106 -1.21 14.56 -17.79
CA LEU A 106 -1.43 13.25 -17.17
C LEU A 106 -0.23 12.80 -16.32
N ASN A 107 0.99 13.16 -16.71
CA ASN A 107 2.21 12.86 -15.96
C ASN A 107 2.24 13.58 -14.61
N VAL A 108 1.79 14.84 -14.57
CA VAL A 108 1.67 15.59 -13.32
C VAL A 108 0.51 15.07 -12.48
N GLN A 109 -0.62 14.69 -13.10
CA GLN A 109 -1.73 14.05 -12.39
C GLN A 109 -1.32 12.73 -11.73
N LEU A 110 -0.52 11.91 -12.43
CA LEU A 110 0.07 10.70 -11.88
C LEU A 110 1.00 11.04 -10.70
N ALA A 111 1.92 11.99 -10.88
CA ALA A 111 2.85 12.44 -9.83
C ALA A 111 2.14 12.95 -8.57
N ILE A 112 0.99 13.62 -8.72
CA ILE A 112 0.14 14.01 -7.59
C ILE A 112 -0.39 12.77 -6.86
N GLY A 113 -0.89 11.78 -7.61
CA GLY A 113 -1.31 10.50 -7.06
C GLY A 113 -0.19 9.78 -6.28
N GLU A 114 1.00 9.73 -6.85
CA GLU A 114 2.19 9.13 -6.22
C GLU A 114 2.61 9.87 -4.96
N THR A 115 2.59 11.21 -4.99
CA THR A 115 2.85 12.04 -3.81
C THR A 115 1.87 11.73 -2.68
N LEU A 116 0.58 11.52 -3.00
CA LEU A 116 -0.43 11.12 -2.02
C LEU A 116 -0.17 9.72 -1.45
N LEU A 117 0.29 8.77 -2.27
CA LEU A 117 0.69 7.44 -1.82
C LEU A 117 1.89 7.52 -0.84
N ILE A 118 2.92 8.29 -1.18
CA ILE A 118 4.09 8.52 -0.33
C ILE A 118 3.66 9.17 0.99
N ALA A 119 2.88 10.26 0.95
CA ALA A 119 2.38 10.94 2.15
C ALA A 119 1.55 10.00 3.03
N ALA A 120 0.69 9.18 2.44
CA ALA A 120 -0.12 8.19 3.15
C ALA A 120 0.74 7.09 3.79
N SER A 121 1.86 6.70 3.16
CA SER A 121 2.78 5.70 3.71
C SER A 121 3.50 6.23 4.95
N GLY A 122 3.95 7.50 4.91
CA GLY A 122 4.50 8.19 6.07
C GLY A 122 3.47 8.33 7.19
N ALA A 123 2.23 8.70 6.87
CA ALA A 123 1.14 8.80 7.85
C ALA A 123 0.85 7.45 8.52
N ALA A 124 0.78 6.36 7.74
CA ALA A 124 0.60 5.01 8.24
C ALA A 124 1.71 4.62 9.22
N LEU A 125 2.99 4.84 8.84
CA LEU A 125 4.10 4.56 9.74
C LEU A 125 4.08 5.44 10.98
N PHE A 126 3.76 6.73 10.84
CA PHE A 126 3.66 7.63 11.99
C PHE A 126 2.68 7.10 13.04
N PHE A 127 1.49 6.64 12.63
CA PHE A 127 0.49 6.07 13.54
C PHE A 127 0.94 4.76 14.18
N TYR A 128 1.76 3.97 13.50
CA TYR A 128 2.40 2.79 14.07
C TYR A 128 3.51 3.15 15.07
N ALA A 129 4.51 3.92 14.64
CA ALA A 129 5.71 4.25 15.38
C ALA A 129 5.42 5.01 16.68
N ARG A 130 4.45 5.92 16.68
CA ARG A 130 4.07 6.73 17.84
C ARG A 130 3.53 5.95 19.04
N ARG A 131 3.34 4.63 18.90
CA ARG A 131 3.06 3.72 20.01
C ARG A 131 4.28 3.45 20.88
N TYR A 132 5.47 3.60 20.31
CA TYR A 132 6.74 3.20 20.92
C TYR A 132 7.65 4.39 21.22
N VAL A 133 7.50 5.49 20.47
CA VAL A 133 8.38 6.67 20.58
C VAL A 133 7.60 7.99 20.68
N GLY A 134 8.28 9.06 21.11
CA GLY A 134 7.72 10.41 21.19
C GLY A 134 7.44 11.05 19.82
N LEU A 135 6.76 12.21 19.82
CA LEU A 135 6.23 12.85 18.60
C LEU A 135 7.30 13.09 17.53
N LEU A 136 8.42 13.71 17.92
CA LEU A 136 9.49 14.06 16.99
C LEU A 136 10.17 12.82 16.40
N ALA A 137 10.42 11.80 17.22
CA ALA A 137 11.00 10.55 16.76
C ALA A 137 10.05 9.78 15.82
N ALA A 138 8.74 9.81 16.07
CA ALA A 138 7.74 9.23 15.17
C ALA A 138 7.65 9.98 13.83
N LEU A 139 7.71 11.32 13.86
CA LEU A 139 7.75 12.15 12.66
C LEU A 139 9.02 11.89 11.83
N LEU A 140 10.17 11.80 12.49
CA LEU A 140 11.43 11.48 11.83
C LEU A 140 11.40 10.08 11.21
N ALA A 141 10.92 9.07 11.95
CA ALA A 141 10.80 7.71 11.44
C ALA A 141 9.87 7.65 10.21
N ALA A 142 8.72 8.32 10.27
CA ALA A 142 7.80 8.43 9.13
C ALA A 142 8.42 9.14 7.92
N SER A 143 9.17 10.21 8.15
CA SER A 143 9.86 10.95 7.09
C SER A 143 10.95 10.11 6.44
N LEU A 144 11.77 9.42 7.24
CA LEU A 144 12.80 8.52 6.74
C LEU A 144 12.20 7.34 5.99
N TYR A 145 11.06 6.81 6.42
CA TYR A 145 10.37 5.73 5.72
C TYR A 145 9.86 6.14 4.34
N MET A 146 9.33 7.35 4.19
CA MET A 146 8.97 7.89 2.86
C MET A 146 10.20 8.00 1.94
N LEU A 147 11.36 8.28 2.53
CA LEU A 147 12.61 8.58 1.82
C LEU A 147 13.61 7.42 1.83
N LEU A 148 13.18 6.20 2.22
CA LEU A 148 14.06 5.04 2.16
C LEU A 148 14.53 4.86 0.71
N PRO A 149 15.82 4.55 0.45
CA PRO A 149 16.34 4.46 -0.90
C PRO A 149 15.50 3.59 -1.82
N TYR A 150 15.02 2.44 -1.31
CA TYR A 150 14.16 1.56 -2.10
C TYR A 150 12.77 2.18 -2.39
N HIS A 151 12.15 2.88 -1.44
CA HIS A 151 10.83 3.50 -1.67
C HIS A 151 10.92 4.69 -2.62
N PHE A 152 11.93 5.54 -2.41
CA PHE A 152 12.07 6.81 -3.12
C PHE A 152 12.81 6.63 -4.44
N GLU A 153 14.07 6.20 -4.43
CA GLU A 153 14.87 6.13 -5.64
C GLU A 153 14.46 4.94 -6.53
N VAL A 154 14.32 3.76 -5.92
CA VAL A 154 14.07 2.54 -6.71
C VAL A 154 12.61 2.46 -7.15
N ASP A 155 11.66 2.54 -6.25
CA ASP A 155 10.26 2.29 -6.60
C ASP A 155 9.54 3.50 -7.16
N LEU A 156 9.69 4.67 -6.53
CA LEU A 156 9.07 5.89 -7.05
C LEU A 156 9.79 6.32 -8.33
N TRP A 157 11.11 6.48 -8.38
CA TRP A 157 11.76 7.03 -9.57
C TRP A 157 12.08 6.00 -10.66
N LEU A 158 12.81 4.94 -10.33
CA LEU A 158 13.35 4.02 -11.34
C LEU A 158 12.29 3.06 -11.88
N ARG A 159 11.53 2.40 -11.00
CA ARG A 159 10.57 1.37 -11.39
C ARG A 159 9.19 1.94 -11.71
N GLN A 160 8.79 3.00 -11.02
CA GLN A 160 7.43 3.54 -11.03
C GLN A 160 6.39 2.45 -10.66
N ASP A 161 6.66 1.68 -9.61
CA ASP A 161 5.78 0.58 -9.18
C ASP A 161 4.68 1.07 -8.23
N LEU A 162 3.55 1.49 -8.81
CA LEU A 162 2.40 1.99 -8.02
C LEU A 162 1.85 0.93 -7.05
N GLY A 163 2.02 -0.36 -7.38
CA GLY A 163 1.60 -1.47 -6.54
C GLY A 163 2.40 -1.47 -5.23
N GLU A 164 3.73 -1.51 -5.34
CA GLU A 164 4.64 -1.45 -4.18
C GLU A 164 4.49 -0.14 -3.40
N LEU A 165 4.32 1.01 -4.06
CA LEU A 165 4.06 2.29 -3.37
C LEU A 165 2.81 2.24 -2.47
N THR A 166 1.75 1.54 -2.90
CA THR A 166 0.53 1.38 -2.11
C THR A 166 0.72 0.37 -0.96
N VAL A 167 1.57 -0.64 -1.17
CA VAL A 167 1.95 -1.61 -0.12
C VAL A 167 2.61 -0.89 1.07
N TYR A 168 3.38 0.17 0.84
CA TYR A 168 4.03 0.93 1.92
C TYR A 168 3.06 1.61 2.87
N ILE A 169 1.82 1.86 2.45
CA ILE A 169 0.72 2.29 3.32
C ILE A 169 0.19 1.11 4.14
N CYS A 170 0.01 -0.03 3.47
CA CYS A 170 -0.63 -1.21 4.03
C CYS A 170 0.22 -1.87 5.13
N MET A 171 1.53 -2.01 4.93
CA MET A 171 2.40 -2.72 5.89
C MET A 171 2.35 -2.12 7.30
N PRO A 172 2.54 -0.80 7.52
CA PRO A 172 2.48 -0.23 8.86
C PRO A 172 1.06 -0.25 9.45
N LEU A 173 0.01 -0.13 8.63
CA LEU A 173 -1.37 -0.25 9.11
C LEU A 173 -1.68 -1.67 9.58
N ILE A 174 -1.24 -2.69 8.84
CA ILE A 174 -1.38 -4.09 9.25
C ILE A 174 -0.68 -4.31 10.59
N LEU A 175 0.59 -3.88 10.73
CA LEU A 175 1.31 -3.98 12.00
C LEU A 175 0.56 -3.25 13.13
N LEU A 176 0.10 -2.02 12.89
CA LEU A 176 -0.66 -1.23 13.85
C LEU A 176 -1.92 -1.96 14.35
N PHE A 177 -2.70 -2.53 13.45
CA PHE A 177 -3.94 -3.22 13.80
C PHE A 177 -3.69 -4.62 14.37
N THR A 178 -2.66 -5.34 13.91
CA THR A 178 -2.18 -6.58 14.54
C THR A 178 -1.85 -6.33 16.01
N GLU A 179 -1.06 -5.29 16.32
CA GLU A 179 -0.75 -4.93 17.70
C GLU A 179 -2.00 -4.62 18.53
N ARG A 180 -3.00 -3.95 17.94
CA ARG A 180 -4.26 -3.68 18.63
C ARG A 180 -5.05 -4.98 18.89
N VAL A 181 -5.09 -5.91 17.96
CA VAL A 181 -5.78 -7.20 18.13
C VAL A 181 -5.11 -8.04 19.22
N LEU A 182 -3.76 -8.05 19.25
CA LEU A 182 -2.98 -8.84 20.20
C LEU A 182 -2.97 -8.23 21.62
N GLU A 183 -2.99 -6.90 21.77
CA GLU A 183 -2.86 -6.23 23.08
C GLU A 183 -4.20 -5.86 23.75
N GLN A 184 -5.29 -5.66 23.01
CA GLN A 184 -6.49 -5.03 23.58
C GLN A 184 -7.37 -5.95 24.47
N PRO A 185 -7.90 -5.45 25.60
CA PRO A 185 -9.10 -5.98 26.24
C PRO A 185 -10.33 -5.93 25.31
N ARG A 186 -11.44 -6.58 25.67
CA ARG A 186 -12.64 -6.75 24.81
C ARG A 186 -13.23 -5.45 24.19
N ARG A 187 -13.02 -4.26 24.77
CA ARG A 187 -13.63 -2.99 24.32
C ARG A 187 -12.76 -2.31 23.25
N GLY A 188 -13.35 -1.99 22.09
CA GLY A 188 -12.63 -1.41 20.93
C GLY A 188 -12.04 -2.44 19.95
N ARG A 189 -12.14 -3.73 20.29
CA ARG A 189 -11.53 -4.85 19.57
C ARG A 189 -12.10 -5.09 18.17
N GLY A 190 -13.40 -4.83 17.98
CA GLY A 190 -14.06 -4.95 16.67
C GLY A 190 -13.46 -4.00 15.63
N GLY A 191 -13.14 -2.76 16.01
CA GLY A 191 -12.48 -1.80 15.13
C GLY A 191 -11.05 -2.20 14.77
N ALA A 192 -10.33 -2.88 15.68
CA ALA A 192 -8.99 -3.40 15.40
C ALA A 192 -9.02 -4.56 14.40
N VAL A 193 -9.95 -5.51 14.58
CA VAL A 193 -10.16 -6.64 13.66
C VAL A 193 -10.57 -6.14 12.28
N ALA A 194 -11.53 -5.20 12.21
CA ALA A 194 -11.95 -4.61 10.94
C ALA A 194 -10.81 -3.84 10.26
N GLY A 195 -10.05 -3.03 11.01
CA GLY A 195 -8.90 -2.31 10.49
C GLY A 195 -7.82 -3.24 9.94
N LEU A 196 -7.54 -4.35 10.62
CA LEU A 196 -6.61 -5.37 10.14
C LEU A 196 -7.12 -6.04 8.85
N ALA A 197 -8.39 -6.45 8.81
CA ALA A 197 -8.99 -7.07 7.64
C ALA A 197 -8.96 -6.15 6.41
N VAL A 198 -9.34 -4.89 6.58
CA VAL A 198 -9.33 -3.88 5.50
C VAL A 198 -7.91 -3.59 5.03
N SER A 199 -6.96 -3.43 5.96
CA SER A 199 -5.55 -3.16 5.58
C SER A 199 -4.93 -4.36 4.85
N TYR A 200 -5.29 -5.58 5.23
CA TYR A 200 -4.82 -6.79 4.55
C TYR A 200 -5.50 -6.99 3.19
N ALA A 201 -6.79 -6.67 3.05
CA ALA A 201 -7.45 -6.63 1.75
C ALA A 201 -6.80 -5.60 0.83
N ALA A 202 -6.50 -4.41 1.35
CA ALA A 202 -5.81 -3.35 0.62
C ALA A 202 -4.42 -3.81 0.14
N LEU A 203 -3.65 -4.52 0.97
CA LEU A 203 -2.37 -5.12 0.58
C LEU A 203 -2.53 -6.05 -0.63
N MET A 204 -3.51 -6.95 -0.59
CA MET A 204 -3.80 -7.87 -1.70
C MET A 204 -4.24 -7.14 -2.98
N PHE A 205 -5.06 -6.10 -2.85
CA PHE A 205 -5.46 -5.25 -3.98
C PHE A 205 -4.37 -4.26 -4.45
N SER A 206 -3.23 -4.19 -3.76
CA SER A 206 -2.09 -3.35 -4.12
C SER A 206 -1.05 -4.10 -4.93
N HIS A 207 -0.60 -5.25 -4.39
CA HIS A 207 0.46 -6.03 -5.02
C HIS A 207 0.51 -7.44 -4.39
N LEU A 208 0.06 -8.47 -5.11
CA LEU A 208 0.04 -9.85 -4.59
C LEU A 208 1.44 -10.39 -4.21
N PRO A 209 2.52 -10.17 -5.01
CA PRO A 209 3.84 -10.66 -4.64
C PRO A 209 4.35 -10.09 -3.31
N SER A 210 4.26 -8.77 -3.13
CA SER A 210 4.65 -8.13 -1.86
C SER A 210 3.74 -8.58 -0.72
N GLY A 211 2.46 -8.82 -1.03
CA GLY A 211 1.51 -9.40 -0.10
C GLY A 211 1.93 -10.77 0.42
N LEU A 212 2.35 -11.67 -0.47
CA LEU A 212 2.86 -12.99 -0.10
C LEU A 212 4.10 -12.88 0.80
N LEU A 213 5.11 -12.11 0.38
CA LEU A 213 6.37 -11.95 1.13
C LEU A 213 6.12 -11.34 2.51
N PHE A 214 5.33 -10.26 2.57
CA PHE A 214 4.99 -9.63 3.83
C PHE A 214 4.22 -10.56 4.76
N SER A 215 3.33 -11.39 4.24
CA SER A 215 2.57 -12.36 5.06
C SER A 215 3.43 -13.42 5.70
N LEU A 216 4.55 -13.83 5.08
CA LEU A 216 5.53 -14.71 5.71
C LEU A 216 6.18 -14.02 6.92
N CYS A 217 6.64 -12.78 6.74
CA CYS A 217 7.23 -11.99 7.83
C CYS A 217 6.22 -11.69 8.94
N LEU A 218 4.97 -11.35 8.58
CA LEU A 218 3.88 -11.10 9.52
C LEU A 218 3.53 -12.35 10.32
N GLY A 219 3.49 -13.51 9.68
CA GLY A 219 3.29 -14.80 10.35
C GLY A 219 4.37 -15.06 11.40
N ALA A 220 5.65 -14.91 11.02
CA ALA A 220 6.77 -15.05 11.95
C ALA A 220 6.69 -14.04 13.11
N TYR A 221 6.35 -12.79 12.82
CA TYR A 221 6.16 -11.74 13.82
C TYR A 221 5.06 -12.10 14.83
N VAL A 222 3.88 -12.52 14.36
CA VAL A 222 2.74 -12.87 15.21
C VAL A 222 3.03 -14.12 16.04
N LEU A 223 3.69 -15.13 15.46
CA LEU A 223 4.14 -16.30 16.20
C LEU A 223 5.09 -15.91 17.33
N ALA A 224 6.10 -15.08 17.06
CA ALA A 224 7.01 -14.58 18.09
C ALA A 224 6.28 -13.82 19.22
N ARG A 225 5.24 -13.05 18.88
CA ARG A 225 4.38 -12.35 19.85
C ARG A 225 3.55 -13.32 20.71
N LEU A 226 2.92 -14.31 20.08
CA LEU A 226 2.08 -15.30 20.77
C LEU A 226 2.90 -16.24 21.66
N VAL A 227 4.14 -16.57 21.29
CA VAL A 227 5.05 -17.37 22.14
C VAL A 227 5.41 -16.62 23.43
N ARG A 228 5.59 -15.29 23.35
CA ARG A 228 5.89 -14.46 24.53
C ARG A 228 4.67 -14.25 25.43
N GLN A 229 3.49 -14.07 24.84
CA GLN A 229 2.25 -13.79 25.55
C GLN A 229 1.09 -14.51 24.87
N TRP A 230 0.89 -15.78 25.23
CA TRP A 230 -0.11 -16.63 24.58
C TRP A 230 -1.54 -16.15 24.83
N SER A 231 -2.33 -16.08 23.75
CA SER A 231 -3.76 -15.80 23.81
C SER A 231 -4.48 -16.42 22.63
N LEU A 232 -5.14 -17.56 22.87
CA LEU A 232 -5.92 -18.26 21.85
C LEU A 232 -7.01 -17.36 21.22
N PRO A 233 -7.78 -16.55 21.99
CA PRO A 233 -8.76 -15.64 21.40
C PRO A 233 -8.12 -14.58 20.48
N ALA A 234 -6.92 -14.07 20.83
CA ALA A 234 -6.22 -13.09 19.99
C ALA A 234 -5.72 -13.74 18.70
N ALA A 235 -5.21 -14.98 18.78
CA ALA A 235 -4.79 -15.75 17.61
C ALA A 235 -5.97 -16.04 16.67
N GLN A 236 -7.12 -16.48 17.21
CA GLN A 236 -8.34 -16.71 16.43
C GLN A 236 -8.84 -15.43 15.75
N GLN A 237 -8.81 -14.30 16.45
CA GLN A 237 -9.24 -13.02 15.89
C GLN A 237 -8.29 -12.49 14.82
N PHE A 238 -6.98 -12.64 15.03
CA PHE A 238 -5.99 -12.33 14.01
C PHE A 238 -6.25 -13.19 12.76
N ALA A 239 -6.37 -14.51 12.93
CA ALA A 239 -6.65 -15.43 11.82
C ALA A 239 -7.97 -15.08 11.11
N ALA A 240 -9.03 -14.77 11.86
CA ALA A 240 -10.31 -14.34 11.31
C ALA A 240 -10.19 -13.03 10.52
N ALA A 241 -9.43 -12.04 11.02
CA ALA A 241 -9.21 -10.77 10.32
C ALA A 241 -8.46 -10.99 9.00
N ILE A 242 -7.42 -11.83 9.00
CA ILE A 242 -6.67 -12.17 7.78
C ILE A 242 -7.57 -12.91 6.79
N ALA A 243 -8.36 -13.89 7.24
CA ALA A 243 -9.30 -14.63 6.40
C ALA A 243 -10.36 -13.69 5.78
N VAL A 244 -10.90 -12.75 6.55
CA VAL A 244 -11.81 -11.72 6.04
C VAL A 244 -11.09 -10.81 5.04
N GLY A 245 -9.85 -10.38 5.29
CA GLY A 245 -9.08 -9.59 4.34
C GLY A 245 -8.85 -10.30 3.00
N VAL A 246 -8.46 -11.58 3.04
CA VAL A 246 -8.33 -12.44 1.85
C VAL A 246 -9.67 -12.53 1.10
N ALA A 247 -10.77 -12.78 1.82
CA ALA A 247 -12.11 -12.87 1.24
C ALA A 247 -12.59 -11.55 0.62
N LEU A 248 -12.32 -10.41 1.26
CA LEU A 248 -12.66 -9.09 0.73
C LEU A 248 -11.90 -8.78 -0.58
N SER A 249 -10.68 -9.28 -0.72
CA SER A 249 -9.88 -9.16 -1.95
C SER A 249 -10.15 -10.24 -3.00
N ALA A 250 -11.01 -11.22 -2.71
CA ALA A 250 -11.30 -12.36 -3.60
C ALA A 250 -11.82 -11.93 -4.95
N VAL A 251 -12.55 -10.83 -5.01
CA VAL A 251 -13.08 -10.28 -6.25
C VAL A 251 -12.00 -9.90 -7.27
N TYR A 252 -10.76 -9.68 -6.82
CA TYR A 252 -9.58 -9.46 -7.66
C TYR A 252 -8.85 -10.77 -7.97
N TRP A 253 -8.39 -11.50 -6.95
CA TRP A 253 -7.48 -12.63 -7.18
C TRP A 253 -8.20 -13.92 -7.64
N VAL A 254 -9.47 -14.14 -7.27
CA VAL A 254 -10.19 -15.37 -7.66
C VAL A 254 -10.39 -15.43 -9.18
N PRO A 255 -10.92 -14.40 -9.86
CA PRO A 255 -11.02 -14.43 -11.31
C PRO A 255 -9.65 -14.65 -11.97
N ALA A 256 -8.63 -13.90 -11.55
CA ALA A 256 -7.26 -14.01 -12.08
C ALA A 256 -6.74 -15.45 -12.04
N LEU A 257 -7.00 -16.17 -10.95
CA LEU A 257 -6.60 -17.57 -10.75
C LEU A 257 -7.32 -18.53 -11.71
N PHE A 258 -8.63 -18.36 -11.92
CA PHE A 258 -9.42 -19.24 -12.79
C PHE A 258 -9.38 -18.86 -14.27
N THR A 259 -8.81 -17.70 -14.61
CA THR A 259 -8.67 -17.21 -15.99
C THR A 259 -7.22 -17.17 -16.45
N GLN A 260 -6.28 -17.75 -15.69
CA GLN A 260 -4.85 -17.73 -16.00
C GLN A 260 -4.51 -18.35 -17.36
N GLN A 261 -5.31 -19.30 -17.85
CA GLN A 261 -5.16 -19.88 -19.19
C GLN A 261 -5.30 -18.88 -20.35
N TYR A 262 -5.87 -17.70 -20.10
CA TYR A 262 -6.02 -16.65 -21.12
C TYR A 262 -4.86 -15.65 -21.15
N ILE A 263 -3.85 -15.83 -20.29
CA ILE A 263 -2.63 -15.00 -20.28
C ILE A 263 -1.39 -15.83 -20.60
N GLN A 264 -0.40 -15.17 -21.19
CA GLN A 264 0.88 -15.78 -21.58
C GLN A 264 1.87 -15.76 -20.41
N SER A 265 1.54 -16.46 -19.33
CA SER A 265 2.39 -16.54 -18.13
C SER A 265 3.73 -17.26 -18.39
N ASP A 266 3.81 -18.05 -19.45
CA ASP A 266 5.03 -18.69 -19.97
C ASP A 266 6.11 -17.65 -20.35
N LYS A 267 5.70 -16.46 -20.80
CA LYS A 267 6.64 -15.37 -21.15
C LYS A 267 7.47 -14.87 -19.97
N LEU A 268 6.96 -15.00 -18.74
CA LEU A 268 7.68 -14.62 -17.52
C LEU A 268 8.92 -15.49 -17.26
N TRP A 269 9.02 -16.64 -17.92
CA TRP A 269 10.13 -17.59 -17.78
C TRP A 269 11.12 -17.51 -18.94
N THR A 270 11.00 -16.50 -19.80
CA THR A 270 11.95 -16.26 -20.89
C THR A 270 13.28 -15.71 -20.35
N PRO A 271 14.40 -15.86 -21.10
CA PRO A 271 15.70 -15.33 -20.69
C PRO A 271 15.71 -13.81 -20.42
N TYR A 272 14.72 -13.08 -20.94
CA TYR A 272 14.55 -11.66 -20.67
C TYR A 272 14.25 -11.39 -19.18
N PHE A 273 13.50 -12.27 -18.50
CA PHE A 273 13.11 -12.13 -17.08
C PHE A 273 13.93 -13.03 -16.14
N ASP A 274 15.03 -13.60 -16.61
CA ASP A 274 15.92 -14.45 -15.81
C ASP A 274 16.79 -13.58 -14.87
N PHE A 275 16.51 -13.64 -13.57
CA PHE A 275 17.19 -12.82 -12.56
C PHE A 275 18.71 -13.03 -12.51
N HIS A 276 19.24 -14.16 -12.99
CA HIS A 276 20.68 -14.40 -13.07
C HIS A 276 21.39 -13.53 -14.11
N ARG A 277 20.65 -12.87 -15.00
CA ARG A 277 21.19 -12.06 -16.11
C ARG A 277 21.05 -10.55 -15.88
N TRP A 278 20.47 -10.16 -14.74
CA TRP A 278 20.17 -8.78 -14.39
C TRP A 278 21.21 -8.16 -13.44
N LEU A 279 22.22 -8.93 -13.04
CA LEU A 279 23.40 -8.53 -12.26
C LEU A 279 24.67 -8.82 -13.05
#